data_AF-A0A285V0X7-F1
#
_entry.id   AF-A0A285V0X7-F1
#
_cell.length_a   1.000
_cell.length_b   1.000
_cell.length_c   1.000
_cell.angle_alpha   90.00
_cell.angle_beta   90.00
_cell.angle_gamma   90.00
#
_symmetry.space_group_name_H-M   'P 1'
#
loop_
_entity.id
_entity.type
_entity.pdbx_description
1 polymer ?
#
loop_
_entity_poly.entity_id
_entity_poly.type
_entity_poly.pdbx_seq_one_letter_code
_entity_poly.pdbx_strand_id
1 'polypeptide(L)'
;MSRSTRARRRTAAALLSAAVAAVVTFGGSPAQADTFRYTDPNYATWTVQGAILDEYRAQGGLYGRLNIPRSNELTTPDRFGRFSVFGQGSIYWTPWTGARTVWAPFLAEWGTVGWEAGHLGYPLTSDVPTPDRLGRFQVFQRGLIYWTPWTGAHAVRGAILQEYGSHGWEASQLGYPTTGELTAPDGRGRFNAFQRGLVYWTPSTGAHAVWGAISQTYASNGWETGPLGYPLTSELPTPDGIGRFNHFEGGSIYFTPWTGAYAVTGEFHAVWSSLGWENSELGYPTSPEYDTQDGGTVQEFEYGWIEWYPGEGASAYLYE
;
A
#
# COMPACT_ATOMS: atom_id res chain seq x y z
N MET A 1 -33.02 0.25 -19.72
CA MET A 1 -31.56 0.53 -19.89
C MET A 1 -30.84 -0.11 -18.71
N SER A 2 -30.36 -1.33 -18.92
CA SER A 2 -30.11 -2.31 -17.87
C SER A 2 -29.02 -3.28 -18.34
N ARG A 3 -28.14 -3.68 -17.41
CA ARG A 3 -27.13 -4.77 -17.48
C ARG A 3 -25.71 -4.48 -18.02
N SER A 4 -25.42 -3.46 -18.83
CA SER A 4 -24.07 -3.35 -19.44
C SER A 4 -22.98 -2.72 -18.55
N THR A 5 -23.33 -1.91 -17.55
CA THR A 5 -22.34 -1.19 -16.71
C THR A 5 -21.82 -2.03 -15.53
N ARG A 6 -22.57 -3.04 -15.08
CA ARG A 6 -22.18 -3.92 -13.96
C ARG A 6 -21.15 -4.98 -14.34
N ALA A 7 -21.01 -5.28 -15.64
CA ALA A 7 -20.08 -6.29 -16.14
C ALA A 7 -18.63 -5.81 -16.23
N ARG A 8 -18.38 -4.50 -16.41
CA ARG A 8 -17.03 -3.94 -16.55
C ARG A 8 -16.29 -3.71 -15.22
N ARG A 9 -16.99 -3.73 -14.08
CA ARG A 9 -16.38 -3.64 -12.74
C ARG A 9 -15.91 -4.99 -12.19
N ARG A 10 -16.25 -6.11 -12.83
CA ARG A 10 -15.87 -7.46 -12.36
C ARG A 10 -14.54 -7.97 -12.92
N THR A 11 -13.94 -7.29 -13.89
CA THR A 11 -12.69 -7.71 -14.54
C THR A 11 -11.41 -7.23 -13.85
N ALA A 12 -11.49 -6.35 -12.85
CA ALA A 12 -10.32 -5.89 -12.08
C ALA A 12 -10.13 -6.65 -10.75
N ALA A 13 -11.15 -7.36 -10.26
CA ALA A 13 -11.13 -8.06 -8.97
C ALA A 13 -10.75 -9.56 -9.06
N ALA A 14 -10.36 -10.06 -10.24
CA ALA A 14 -10.22 -11.49 -10.51
C ALA A 14 -8.79 -11.95 -10.84
N LEU A 15 -7.75 -11.27 -10.34
CA LEU A 15 -6.35 -11.72 -10.51
C LEU A 15 -5.74 -12.38 -9.27
N LEU A 16 -6.55 -12.72 -8.26
CA LEU A 16 -6.09 -13.42 -7.05
C LEU A 16 -6.91 -14.68 -6.72
N SER A 17 -7.46 -15.36 -7.74
CA SER A 17 -8.15 -16.63 -7.53
C SER A 17 -7.70 -17.69 -8.54
N ALA A 18 -7.15 -18.78 -7.99
CA ALA A 18 -6.84 -20.08 -8.59
C ALA A 18 -5.58 -20.21 -9.48
N ALA A 19 -4.58 -20.90 -8.93
CA ALA A 19 -3.69 -21.78 -9.70
C ALA A 19 -3.31 -22.99 -8.82
N VAL A 20 -4.17 -24.01 -8.81
CA VAL A 20 -3.86 -25.36 -8.31
C VAL A 20 -3.81 -26.31 -9.50
N ALA A 21 -2.69 -27.03 -9.58
CA ALA A 21 -2.41 -28.28 -10.30
C ALA A 21 -2.73 -28.37 -11.81
N ALA A 22 -1.66 -28.30 -12.61
CA ALA A 22 -1.55 -29.12 -13.81
C ALA A 22 -0.15 -29.74 -13.85
N VAL A 23 -0.04 -31.02 -13.50
CA VAL A 23 1.15 -31.83 -13.80
C VAL A 23 1.11 -32.09 -15.30
N VAL A 24 2.04 -31.49 -16.02
CA VAL A 24 2.30 -31.82 -17.43
C VAL A 24 3.57 -32.65 -17.44
N THR A 25 3.43 -33.95 -17.69
CA THR A 25 4.55 -34.81 -18.07
C THR A 25 4.87 -34.58 -19.53
N PHE A 26 6.09 -34.14 -19.85
CA PHE A 26 6.66 -34.32 -21.18
C PHE A 26 7.86 -35.27 -21.10
N GLY A 27 7.68 -36.46 -21.66
CA GLY A 27 8.77 -37.33 -22.07
C GLY A 27 9.33 -36.85 -23.40
N GLY A 28 10.65 -36.70 -23.46
CA GLY A 28 11.42 -36.42 -24.68
C GLY A 28 12.91 -36.41 -24.34
N SER A 29 13.72 -37.16 -25.08
CA SER A 29 15.18 -37.32 -24.93
C SER A 29 15.94 -35.98 -24.88
N PRO A 30 17.10 -35.88 -24.20
CA PRO A 30 17.77 -34.61 -23.96
C PRO A 30 18.44 -34.10 -25.24
N ALA A 31 17.74 -33.24 -25.97
CA ALA A 31 18.36 -32.37 -26.95
C ALA A 31 19.38 -31.48 -26.21
N GLN A 32 20.53 -31.26 -26.85
CA GLN A 32 21.59 -30.36 -26.39
C GLN A 32 20.98 -29.10 -25.77
N ALA A 33 21.21 -28.87 -24.47
CA ALA A 33 20.53 -27.82 -23.72
C ALA A 33 20.63 -26.50 -24.50
N ASP A 34 19.48 -25.90 -24.84
CA ASP A 34 19.44 -24.66 -25.59
C ASP A 34 20.16 -23.58 -24.77
N THR A 35 21.22 -23.02 -25.36
CA THR A 35 22.09 -22.03 -24.71
C THR A 35 22.25 -20.81 -25.59
N PHE A 36 22.36 -19.65 -24.95
CA PHE A 36 22.71 -18.38 -25.56
C PHE A 36 24.00 -17.87 -24.93
N ARG A 37 25.03 -17.69 -25.76
CA ARG A 37 26.34 -17.19 -25.36
C ARG A 37 26.50 -15.75 -25.85
N TYR A 38 26.79 -14.83 -24.94
CA TYR A 38 27.12 -13.44 -25.25
C TYR A 38 28.55 -13.12 -24.83
N THR A 39 29.33 -12.54 -25.73
CA THR A 39 30.70 -12.06 -25.47
C THR A 39 30.72 -10.54 -25.65
N ASP A 40 31.16 -9.81 -24.63
CA ASP A 40 31.26 -8.35 -24.68
C ASP A 40 32.56 -7.87 -25.37
N PRO A 41 32.71 -6.56 -25.64
CA PRO A 41 33.93 -6.01 -26.26
C PRO A 41 35.22 -6.21 -25.45
N ASN A 42 35.11 -6.51 -24.15
CA ASN A 42 36.24 -6.82 -23.27
C ASN A 42 36.50 -8.34 -23.20
N TYR A 43 35.88 -9.12 -24.09
CA TYR A 43 35.97 -10.58 -24.18
C TYR A 43 35.39 -11.33 -22.96
N ALA A 44 34.64 -10.65 -22.09
CA ALA A 44 33.89 -11.33 -21.03
C ALA A 44 32.72 -12.09 -21.67
N THR A 45 32.54 -13.36 -21.28
CA THR A 45 31.53 -14.22 -21.88
C THR A 45 30.57 -14.77 -20.84
N TRP A 46 29.27 -14.64 -21.11
CA TRP A 46 28.20 -15.20 -20.29
C TRP A 46 27.30 -16.13 -21.11
N THR A 47 26.81 -17.18 -20.47
CA THR A 47 25.93 -18.19 -21.04
C THR A 47 24.63 -18.24 -20.25
N VAL A 48 23.51 -18.07 -20.96
CA VAL A 48 22.14 -18.20 -20.43
C VAL A 48 21.52 -19.44 -21.05
N GLN A 49 20.77 -20.22 -20.27
CA GLN A 49 20.26 -21.53 -20.71
C GLN A 49 18.91 -21.87 -20.06
N GLY A 50 18.25 -22.90 -20.59
CA GLY A 50 17.03 -23.48 -20.01
C GLY A 50 15.89 -22.48 -19.84
N ALA A 51 15.10 -22.63 -18.78
CA ALA A 51 13.91 -21.79 -18.54
C ALA A 51 14.23 -20.28 -18.42
N ILE A 52 15.43 -19.94 -17.93
CA ILE A 52 15.88 -18.53 -17.88
C ILE A 52 16.10 -17.99 -19.30
N LEU A 53 16.65 -18.80 -20.20
CA LEU A 53 16.81 -18.42 -21.61
C LEU A 53 15.45 -18.25 -22.30
N ASP A 54 14.49 -19.13 -22.01
CA ASP A 54 13.15 -19.05 -22.59
C ASP A 54 12.45 -17.74 -22.19
N GLU A 55 12.48 -17.38 -20.90
CA GLU A 55 11.96 -16.10 -20.42
C GLU A 55 12.74 -14.92 -21.02
N TYR A 56 14.08 -15.01 -21.11
CA TYR A 56 14.90 -13.96 -21.71
C TYR A 56 14.49 -13.67 -23.16
N ARG A 57 14.26 -14.72 -23.97
CA ARG A 57 13.77 -14.59 -25.34
C ARG A 57 12.34 -14.05 -25.39
N ALA A 58 11.47 -14.49 -24.50
CA ALA A 58 10.10 -14.00 -24.40
C ALA A 58 10.05 -12.49 -24.07
N GLN A 59 11.03 -11.98 -23.33
CA GLN A 59 11.19 -10.55 -23.03
C GLN A 59 11.93 -9.76 -24.13
N GLY A 60 12.21 -10.36 -25.29
CA GLY A 60 12.85 -9.71 -26.44
C GLY A 60 14.38 -9.88 -26.53
N GLY A 61 14.99 -10.69 -25.65
CA GLY A 61 16.42 -10.99 -25.67
C GLY A 61 17.30 -9.74 -25.58
N LEU A 62 18.34 -9.66 -26.42
CA LEU A 62 19.30 -8.55 -26.46
C LEU A 62 18.66 -7.19 -26.72
N TYR A 63 17.56 -7.17 -27.48
CA TYR A 63 16.84 -5.94 -27.82
C TYR A 63 15.68 -5.67 -26.85
N GLY A 64 15.47 -6.59 -25.90
CA GLY A 64 14.47 -6.49 -24.85
C GLY A 64 14.92 -5.58 -23.71
N ARG A 65 14.00 -5.39 -22.75
CA ARG A 65 14.21 -4.48 -21.63
C ARG A 65 15.36 -4.87 -20.70
N LEU A 66 15.62 -6.17 -20.55
CA LEU A 66 16.74 -6.71 -19.76
C LEU A 66 18.11 -6.46 -20.39
N ASN A 67 18.15 -6.34 -21.72
CA ASN A 67 19.35 -6.13 -22.53
C ASN A 67 20.39 -7.27 -22.34
N ILE A 68 21.69 -6.97 -22.38
CA ILE A 68 22.76 -7.98 -22.38
C ILE A 68 22.84 -8.80 -21.08
N PRO A 69 23.18 -10.11 -21.14
CA PRO A 69 23.55 -10.88 -19.97
C PRO A 69 24.80 -10.30 -19.28
N ARG A 70 24.89 -10.48 -17.96
CA ARG A 70 26.01 -10.05 -17.10
C ARG A 70 26.50 -11.14 -16.16
N SER A 71 25.83 -12.29 -16.13
CA SER A 71 26.28 -13.48 -15.41
C SER A 71 25.88 -14.74 -16.19
N ASN A 72 26.53 -15.84 -15.86
CA ASN A 72 25.96 -17.17 -16.13
C ASN A 72 24.76 -17.41 -15.21
N GLU A 73 24.14 -18.58 -15.30
CA GLU A 73 23.21 -19.06 -14.29
C GLU A 73 23.91 -19.24 -12.93
N LEU A 74 23.37 -18.59 -11.90
CA LEU A 74 23.82 -18.63 -10.52
C LEU A 74 22.76 -19.33 -9.65
N THR A 75 23.20 -19.92 -8.54
CA THR A 75 22.28 -20.44 -7.51
C THR A 75 21.93 -19.30 -6.56
N THR A 76 20.65 -19.17 -6.21
CA THR A 76 20.21 -18.19 -5.20
C THR A 76 20.84 -18.48 -3.83
N PRO A 77 21.09 -17.45 -2.99
CA PRO A 77 21.63 -17.62 -1.64
C PRO A 77 20.93 -18.67 -0.77
N ASP A 78 19.60 -18.77 -0.84
CA ASP A 78 18.79 -19.79 -0.14
C ASP A 78 18.95 -21.22 -0.72
N ARG A 79 19.72 -21.36 -1.80
CA ARG A 79 19.99 -22.59 -2.58
C ARG A 79 18.77 -23.25 -3.19
N PHE A 80 17.65 -22.52 -3.23
CA PHE A 80 16.39 -23.06 -3.69
C PHE A 80 16.17 -22.82 -5.19
N GLY A 81 16.52 -21.64 -5.66
CA GLY A 81 16.32 -21.18 -7.03
C GLY A 81 17.61 -21.00 -7.82
N ARG A 82 17.42 -20.50 -9.03
CA ARG A 82 18.48 -20.11 -9.96
C ARG A 82 18.20 -18.73 -10.49
N PHE A 83 19.22 -17.98 -10.85
CA PHE A 83 19.03 -16.68 -11.48
C PHE A 83 20.17 -16.30 -12.42
N SER A 84 19.89 -15.42 -13.35
CA SER A 84 20.91 -14.74 -14.15
C SER A 84 20.71 -13.23 -14.08
N VAL A 85 21.81 -12.51 -14.06
CA VAL A 85 21.86 -11.05 -14.05
C VAL A 85 22.00 -10.55 -15.48
N PHE A 86 21.27 -9.49 -15.79
CA PHE A 86 21.29 -8.78 -17.06
C PHE A 86 21.57 -7.29 -16.83
N GLY A 87 21.83 -6.55 -17.90
CA GLY A 87 22.18 -5.12 -17.82
C GLY A 87 21.09 -4.27 -17.14
N GLN A 88 19.84 -4.70 -17.22
CA GLN A 88 18.68 -4.01 -16.66
C GLN A 88 17.84 -5.01 -15.85
N GLY A 89 18.39 -5.61 -14.81
CA GLY A 89 17.65 -6.50 -13.91
C GLY A 89 18.04 -7.96 -14.05
N SER A 90 17.20 -8.85 -13.54
CA SER A 90 17.51 -10.28 -13.41
C SER A 90 16.33 -11.15 -13.81
N ILE A 91 16.60 -12.40 -14.15
CA ILE A 91 15.57 -13.44 -14.27
C ILE A 91 15.83 -14.46 -13.18
N TYR A 92 14.81 -14.70 -12.35
CA TYR A 92 14.83 -15.71 -11.29
C TYR A 92 13.98 -16.90 -11.70
N TRP A 93 14.45 -18.10 -11.42
CA TRP A 93 13.75 -19.35 -11.68
C TRP A 93 13.62 -20.15 -10.40
N THR A 94 12.44 -20.76 -10.23
CA THR A 94 12.20 -21.82 -9.27
C THR A 94 11.38 -22.94 -9.89
N PRO A 95 11.41 -24.17 -9.33
CA PRO A 95 10.56 -25.27 -9.76
C PRO A 95 9.04 -24.96 -9.75
N TRP A 96 8.58 -24.04 -8.89
CA TRP A 96 7.14 -23.76 -8.73
C TRP A 96 6.69 -22.46 -9.39
N THR A 97 7.53 -21.42 -9.47
CA THR A 97 7.16 -20.17 -10.15
C THR A 97 7.53 -20.18 -11.63
N GLY A 98 8.45 -21.04 -12.06
CA GLY A 98 9.11 -20.92 -13.36
C GLY A 98 10.07 -19.73 -13.40
N ALA A 99 10.54 -19.37 -14.59
CA ALA A 99 11.41 -18.21 -14.78
C ALA A 99 10.58 -16.92 -14.83
N ARG A 100 10.97 -15.92 -14.03
CA ARG A 100 10.29 -14.63 -13.89
C ARG A 100 11.30 -13.50 -13.95
N THR A 101 10.96 -12.50 -14.75
CA THR A 101 11.77 -11.30 -14.94
C THR A 101 11.54 -10.31 -13.81
N VAL A 102 12.60 -9.79 -13.22
CA VAL A 102 12.59 -8.69 -12.24
C VAL A 102 13.46 -7.55 -12.78
N TRP A 103 12.83 -6.53 -13.38
CA TRP A 103 13.55 -5.38 -13.93
C TRP A 103 14.12 -4.49 -12.81
N ALA A 104 15.20 -3.77 -13.11
CA ALA A 104 15.97 -2.89 -12.22
C ALA A 104 15.15 -2.10 -11.18
N PRO A 105 14.05 -1.39 -11.47
CA PRO A 105 13.30 -0.70 -10.41
C PRO A 105 12.70 -1.67 -9.38
N PHE A 106 12.09 -2.76 -9.85
CA PHE A 106 11.56 -3.83 -8.99
C PHE A 106 12.67 -4.56 -8.25
N LEU A 107 13.80 -4.82 -8.90
CA LEU A 107 14.94 -5.53 -8.31
C LEU A 107 15.61 -4.69 -7.21
N ALA A 108 15.69 -3.37 -7.41
CA ALA A 108 16.22 -2.44 -6.42
C ALA A 108 15.35 -2.43 -5.16
N GLU A 109 14.03 -2.26 -5.32
CA GLU A 109 13.10 -2.27 -4.18
C GLU A 109 13.02 -3.64 -3.52
N TRP A 110 12.98 -4.73 -4.29
CA TRP A 110 13.01 -6.07 -3.71
C TRP A 110 14.29 -6.33 -2.89
N GLY A 111 15.39 -5.70 -3.27
CA GLY A 111 16.63 -5.74 -2.51
C GLY A 111 16.59 -5.01 -1.17
N THR A 112 15.83 -3.92 -1.05
CA THR A 112 15.65 -3.20 0.24
C THR A 112 14.95 -4.08 1.28
N VAL A 113 14.16 -5.06 0.82
CA VAL A 113 13.41 -6.00 1.66
C VAL A 113 14.00 -7.42 1.68
N GLY A 114 15.25 -7.59 1.22
CA GLY A 114 16.04 -8.82 1.38
C GLY A 114 15.92 -9.86 0.26
N TRP A 115 15.49 -9.47 -0.94
CA TRP A 115 15.30 -10.35 -2.10
C TRP A 115 14.51 -11.65 -1.76
N GLU A 116 14.91 -12.80 -2.28
CA GLU A 116 14.16 -14.06 -2.16
C GLU A 116 14.14 -14.65 -0.75
N ALA A 117 15.18 -14.36 0.04
CA ALA A 117 15.23 -14.71 1.46
C ALA A 117 14.42 -13.75 2.34
N GLY A 118 14.01 -12.61 1.77
CA GLY A 118 13.37 -11.50 2.45
C GLY A 118 11.86 -11.62 2.61
N HIS A 119 11.25 -10.49 2.98
CA HIS A 119 9.84 -10.45 3.37
C HIS A 119 8.86 -10.75 2.22
N LEU A 120 9.27 -10.52 0.97
CA LEU A 120 8.42 -10.77 -0.21
C LEU A 120 8.53 -12.19 -0.77
N GLY A 121 9.67 -12.87 -0.58
CA GLY A 121 9.95 -14.16 -1.22
C GLY A 121 10.20 -14.03 -2.74
N TYR A 122 10.01 -15.12 -3.48
CA TYR A 122 10.23 -15.16 -4.93
C TYR A 122 9.15 -14.42 -5.73
N PRO A 123 9.48 -13.89 -6.94
CA PRO A 123 8.49 -13.38 -7.87
C PRO A 123 7.59 -14.51 -8.39
N LEU A 124 6.28 -14.30 -8.32
CA LEU A 124 5.26 -15.20 -8.88
C LEU A 124 4.93 -14.86 -10.33
N THR A 125 5.08 -13.59 -10.71
CA THR A 125 4.84 -13.09 -12.06
C THR A 125 6.07 -12.33 -12.55
N SER A 126 6.23 -12.18 -13.87
CA SER A 126 6.95 -11.02 -14.40
C SER A 126 6.07 -9.77 -14.20
N ASP A 127 6.61 -8.56 -14.27
CA ASP A 127 5.80 -7.35 -14.08
C ASP A 127 4.80 -7.13 -15.21
N VAL A 128 3.59 -6.73 -14.85
CA VAL A 128 2.48 -6.46 -15.78
C VAL A 128 2.02 -5.00 -15.66
N PRO A 129 1.46 -4.40 -16.73
CA PRO A 129 0.86 -3.07 -16.65
C PRO A 129 -0.28 -3.03 -15.65
N THR A 130 -0.43 -1.90 -14.96
CA THR A 130 -1.65 -1.62 -14.19
C THR A 130 -2.85 -1.41 -15.12
N PRO A 131 -4.09 -1.68 -14.65
CA PRO A 131 -5.32 -1.43 -15.40
C PRO A 131 -5.46 -0.01 -15.98
N ASP A 132 -5.04 1.01 -15.23
CA ASP A 132 -5.04 2.41 -15.67
C ASP A 132 -3.92 2.76 -16.68
N ARG A 133 -2.97 1.84 -16.89
CA ARG A 133 -1.79 1.95 -17.75
C ARG A 133 -0.80 3.05 -17.35
N LEU A 134 -0.87 3.51 -16.11
CA LEU A 134 0.02 4.54 -15.57
C LEU A 134 1.29 3.94 -14.94
N GLY A 135 1.22 2.69 -14.52
CA GLY A 135 2.30 1.99 -13.85
C GLY A 135 2.39 0.52 -14.25
N ARG A 136 3.19 -0.19 -13.47
CA ARG A 136 3.35 -1.64 -13.55
C ARG A 136 3.41 -2.21 -12.15
N PHE A 137 3.04 -3.45 -11.98
CA PHE A 137 3.20 -4.15 -10.72
C PHE A 137 3.71 -5.57 -10.94
N GLN A 138 4.37 -6.10 -9.92
CA GLN A 138 4.88 -7.47 -9.90
C GLN A 138 4.43 -8.14 -8.61
N VAL A 139 3.89 -9.36 -8.74
CA VAL A 139 3.41 -10.15 -7.61
C VAL A 139 4.53 -11.06 -7.12
N PHE A 140 4.73 -11.06 -5.81
CA PHE A 140 5.65 -11.92 -5.08
C PHE A 140 4.87 -12.85 -4.13
N GLN A 141 5.55 -13.84 -3.55
CA GLN A 141 4.91 -14.83 -2.69
C GLN A 141 4.13 -14.22 -1.51
N ARG A 142 4.61 -13.11 -0.95
CA ARG A 142 4.05 -12.51 0.28
C ARG A 142 3.73 -11.02 0.14
N GLY A 143 3.68 -10.52 -1.08
CA GLY A 143 3.32 -9.13 -1.35
C GLY A 143 3.44 -8.80 -2.83
N LEU A 144 3.47 -7.52 -3.13
CA LEU A 144 3.71 -7.03 -4.47
C LEU A 144 4.61 -5.80 -4.43
N ILE A 145 5.13 -5.42 -5.58
CA ILE A 145 5.80 -4.15 -5.78
C ILE A 145 5.02 -3.41 -6.88
N TYR A 146 4.68 -2.16 -6.64
CA TYR A 146 4.18 -1.24 -7.66
C TYR A 146 5.30 -0.35 -8.14
N TRP A 147 5.28 0.05 -9.41
CA TRP A 147 6.16 1.06 -9.96
C TRP A 147 5.38 2.01 -10.87
N THR A 148 5.66 3.31 -10.72
CA THR A 148 5.30 4.34 -11.71
C THR A 148 6.53 5.22 -11.98
N PRO A 149 6.57 5.95 -13.11
CA PRO A 149 7.65 6.89 -13.39
C PRO A 149 7.84 7.99 -12.33
N TRP A 150 6.80 8.36 -11.58
CA TRP A 150 6.84 9.47 -10.61
C TRP A 150 6.87 9.02 -9.15
N THR A 151 6.39 7.83 -8.81
CA THR A 151 6.51 7.30 -7.44
C THR A 151 7.77 6.47 -7.24
N GLY A 152 8.31 5.84 -8.29
CA GLY A 152 9.31 4.79 -8.13
C GLY A 152 8.67 3.45 -7.71
N ALA A 153 9.53 2.47 -7.42
CA ALA A 153 9.13 1.11 -7.06
C ALA A 153 8.97 0.99 -5.54
N HIS A 154 7.83 0.48 -5.07
CA HIS A 154 7.53 0.34 -3.64
C HIS A 154 6.82 -0.97 -3.32
N ALA A 155 7.33 -1.67 -2.31
CA ALA A 155 6.75 -2.90 -1.80
C ALA A 155 5.54 -2.64 -0.89
N VAL A 156 4.48 -3.40 -1.11
CA VAL A 156 3.30 -3.45 -0.24
C VAL A 156 3.00 -4.92 0.09
N ARG A 157 2.84 -5.25 1.37
CA ARG A 157 2.71 -6.64 1.83
C ARG A 157 1.77 -6.79 3.03
N GLY A 158 1.51 -8.04 3.41
CA GLY A 158 0.82 -8.38 4.66
C GLY A 158 -0.54 -7.71 4.83
N ALA A 159 -0.83 -7.24 6.05
CA ALA A 159 -2.10 -6.62 6.39
C ALA A 159 -2.31 -5.28 5.65
N ILE A 160 -1.25 -4.50 5.46
CA ILE A 160 -1.31 -3.24 4.68
C ILE A 160 -1.76 -3.52 3.24
N LEU A 161 -1.22 -4.58 2.62
CA LEU A 161 -1.64 -4.98 1.27
C LEU A 161 -3.09 -5.41 1.20
N GLN A 162 -3.57 -6.15 2.22
CA GLN A 162 -4.96 -6.59 2.29
C GLN A 162 -5.91 -5.38 2.40
N GLU A 163 -5.55 -4.41 3.23
CA GLU A 163 -6.32 -3.17 3.40
C GLU A 163 -6.30 -2.32 2.12
N TYR A 164 -5.14 -2.14 1.50
CA TYR A 164 -5.04 -1.44 0.22
C TYR A 164 -5.91 -2.13 -0.87
N GLY A 165 -5.94 -3.46 -0.88
CA GLY A 165 -6.77 -4.24 -1.79
C GLY A 165 -8.27 -4.14 -1.52
N SER A 166 -8.68 -4.01 -0.26
CA SER A 166 -10.09 -3.87 0.12
C SER A 166 -10.69 -2.56 -0.41
N HIS A 167 -9.88 -1.51 -0.53
CA HIS A 167 -10.28 -0.21 -1.11
C HIS A 167 -10.17 -0.14 -2.64
N GLY A 168 -9.73 -1.20 -3.30
CA GLY A 168 -9.62 -1.25 -4.76
C GLY A 168 -8.27 -0.79 -5.33
N TRP A 169 -7.19 -0.98 -4.57
CA TRP A 169 -5.81 -0.84 -5.05
C TRP A 169 -5.51 0.58 -5.56
N GLU A 170 -4.77 0.71 -6.68
CA GLU A 170 -4.35 2.00 -7.25
C GLU A 170 -5.51 2.85 -7.75
N ALA A 171 -6.67 2.21 -8.00
CA ALA A 171 -7.90 2.90 -8.37
C ALA A 171 -8.64 3.49 -7.16
N SER A 172 -8.18 3.23 -5.94
CA SER A 172 -8.74 3.78 -4.71
C SER A 172 -8.37 5.25 -4.51
N GLN A 173 -8.92 5.83 -3.43
CA GLN A 173 -8.59 7.16 -2.94
C GLN A 173 -7.11 7.29 -2.60
N LEU A 174 -6.44 6.21 -2.16
CA LEU A 174 -5.02 6.22 -1.81
C LEU A 174 -4.10 6.46 -3.02
N GLY A 175 -4.44 5.88 -4.19
CA GLY A 175 -3.56 5.88 -5.36
C GLY A 175 -2.36 4.95 -5.20
N TYR A 176 -1.25 5.25 -5.88
CA TYR A 176 -0.04 4.42 -5.85
C TYR A 176 0.76 4.58 -4.54
N PRO A 177 1.48 3.54 -4.09
CA PRO A 177 2.42 3.67 -2.99
C PRO A 177 3.57 4.62 -3.35
N THR A 178 3.99 5.42 -2.36
CA THR A 178 5.12 6.37 -2.46
C THR A 178 6.28 6.00 -1.54
N THR A 179 6.07 5.02 -0.66
CA THR A 179 7.11 4.37 0.15
C THR A 179 6.89 2.87 0.18
N GLY A 180 7.96 2.11 0.44
CA GLY A 180 7.84 0.76 1.01
C GLY A 180 7.25 0.79 2.43
N GLU A 181 7.15 -0.38 3.07
CA GLU A 181 6.69 -0.50 4.46
C GLU A 181 7.75 0.07 5.41
N LEU A 182 7.40 1.14 6.13
CA LEU A 182 8.25 1.82 7.10
C LEU A 182 7.81 1.50 8.52
N THR A 183 8.74 1.54 9.47
CA THR A 183 8.42 1.55 10.89
C THR A 183 7.95 2.95 11.28
N ALA A 184 6.83 3.03 12.01
CA ALA A 184 6.35 4.31 12.52
C ALA A 184 7.36 4.91 13.53
N PRO A 185 7.51 6.24 13.59
CA PRO A 185 8.41 6.95 14.51
C PRO A 185 8.39 6.49 15.97
N ASP A 186 7.23 6.10 16.51
CA ASP A 186 7.07 5.62 17.89
C ASP A 186 7.45 4.13 18.09
N GLY A 187 7.76 3.42 17.00
CA GLY A 187 8.13 2.00 16.99
C GLY A 187 6.98 1.02 17.24
N ARG A 188 5.74 1.47 17.43
CA ARG A 188 4.57 0.60 17.73
C ARG A 188 3.98 -0.06 16.50
N GLY A 189 4.10 0.60 15.35
CA GLY A 189 3.43 0.20 14.12
C GLY A 189 4.31 0.24 12.88
N ARG A 190 3.68 -0.08 11.76
CA ARG A 190 4.21 0.03 10.40
C ARG A 190 3.26 0.86 9.56
N PHE A 191 3.76 1.46 8.49
CA PHE A 191 2.89 2.11 7.51
C PHE A 191 3.49 2.08 6.10
N ASN A 192 2.62 2.18 5.11
CA ASN A 192 3.00 2.63 3.77
C ASN A 192 2.35 3.99 3.51
N ALA A 193 3.10 4.92 2.95
CA ALA A 193 2.53 6.12 2.36
C ALA A 193 2.11 5.86 0.92
N PHE A 194 1.02 6.51 0.52
CA PHE A 194 0.45 6.50 -0.81
C PHE A 194 0.31 7.94 -1.31
N GLN A 195 -0.01 8.11 -2.59
CA GLN A 195 -0.12 9.43 -3.22
C GLN A 195 -1.07 10.40 -2.49
N ARG A 196 -2.13 9.89 -1.84
CA ARG A 196 -3.17 10.73 -1.24
C ARG A 196 -3.56 10.30 0.18
N GLY A 197 -2.73 9.50 0.84
CA GLY A 197 -3.01 8.99 2.17
C GLY A 197 -1.97 7.98 2.64
N LEU A 198 -2.28 7.31 3.73
CA LEU A 198 -1.42 6.29 4.34
C LEU A 198 -2.28 5.10 4.76
N VAL A 199 -1.63 3.95 4.87
CA VAL A 199 -2.20 2.80 5.56
C VAL A 199 -1.28 2.46 6.71
N TYR A 200 -1.78 2.60 7.94
CA TYR A 200 -1.09 2.21 9.16
C TYR A 200 -1.47 0.81 9.56
N TRP A 201 -0.56 0.10 10.22
CA TRP A 201 -0.81 -1.17 10.87
C TRP A 201 -0.16 -1.21 12.25
N THR A 202 -0.90 -1.74 13.23
CA THR A 202 -0.34 -2.17 14.52
C THR A 202 -0.84 -3.57 14.87
N PRO A 203 -0.17 -4.28 15.80
CA PRO A 203 -0.67 -5.55 16.30
C PRO A 203 -2.04 -5.45 16.99
N SER A 204 -2.37 -4.32 17.60
CA SER A 204 -3.60 -4.12 18.37
C SER A 204 -4.78 -3.63 17.52
N THR A 205 -4.52 -2.79 16.52
CA THR A 205 -5.58 -2.16 15.72
C THR A 205 -5.79 -2.84 14.36
N GLY A 206 -4.80 -3.55 13.84
CA GLY A 206 -4.85 -4.03 12.45
C GLY A 206 -4.50 -2.92 11.47
N ALA A 207 -4.79 -3.13 10.18
CA ALA A 207 -4.43 -2.19 9.12
C ALA A 207 -5.60 -1.26 8.77
N HIS A 208 -5.36 0.05 8.78
CA HIS A 208 -6.38 1.06 8.50
C HIS A 208 -5.84 2.19 7.63
N ALA A 209 -6.68 2.61 6.69
CA ALA A 209 -6.38 3.62 5.70
C ALA A 209 -6.93 4.99 6.12
N VAL A 210 -6.09 6.02 5.97
CA VAL A 210 -6.43 7.42 6.21
C VAL A 210 -6.04 8.21 4.97
N TRP A 211 -6.97 8.96 4.37
CA TRP A 211 -6.70 9.69 3.13
C TRP A 211 -7.37 11.06 3.10
N GLY A 212 -7.08 11.83 2.04
CA GLY A 212 -7.77 13.09 1.75
C GLY A 212 -7.68 14.13 2.88
N ALA A 213 -8.78 14.82 3.14
CA ALA A 213 -8.85 15.88 4.15
C ALA A 213 -8.60 15.33 5.57
N ILE A 214 -9.11 14.13 5.88
CA ILE A 214 -8.88 13.49 7.18
C ILE A 214 -7.38 13.22 7.39
N SER A 215 -6.68 12.72 6.37
CA SER A 215 -5.22 12.52 6.45
C SER A 215 -4.45 13.83 6.65
N GLN A 216 -4.92 14.94 6.09
CA GLN A 216 -4.29 16.26 6.27
C GLN A 216 -4.49 16.74 7.70
N THR A 217 -5.69 16.62 8.25
CA THR A 217 -5.96 16.95 9.67
C THR A 217 -5.17 16.05 10.61
N TYR A 218 -5.06 14.75 10.30
CA TYR A 218 -4.23 13.82 11.07
C TYR A 218 -2.74 14.24 11.07
N ALA A 219 -2.23 14.70 9.92
CA ALA A 219 -0.88 15.26 9.80
C ALA A 219 -0.66 16.49 10.69
N SER A 220 -1.60 17.44 10.63
CA SER A 220 -1.54 18.67 11.44
C SER A 220 -1.64 18.41 12.94
N ASN A 221 -2.20 17.26 13.33
CA ASN A 221 -2.26 16.80 14.71
C ASN A 221 -1.08 15.90 15.11
N GLY A 222 -0.01 15.82 14.31
CA GLY A 222 1.20 15.07 14.67
C GLY A 222 1.15 13.57 14.38
N TRP A 223 0.27 13.12 13.49
CA TRP A 223 0.15 11.71 13.07
C TRP A 223 -0.06 10.76 14.26
N GLU A 224 0.54 9.57 14.20
CA GLU A 224 0.42 8.55 15.26
C GLU A 224 1.13 8.94 16.57
N THR A 225 2.03 9.92 16.53
CA THR A 225 2.69 10.46 17.73
C THR A 225 1.86 11.53 18.44
N GLY A 226 0.80 12.01 17.79
CA GLY A 226 -0.12 13.01 18.31
C GLY A 226 -1.20 12.46 19.24
N PRO A 227 -2.11 13.33 19.72
CA PRO A 227 -3.18 12.95 20.66
C PRO A 227 -4.16 11.92 20.08
N LEU A 228 -4.28 11.81 18.76
CA LEU A 228 -5.14 10.82 18.11
C LEU A 228 -4.58 9.39 18.22
N GLY A 229 -3.27 9.20 18.21
CA GLY A 229 -2.67 7.86 18.11
C GLY A 229 -2.96 7.17 16.77
N TYR A 230 -3.04 5.85 16.75
CA TYR A 230 -3.27 5.08 15.51
C TYR A 230 -4.75 5.04 15.09
N PRO A 231 -5.04 4.91 13.78
CA PRO A 231 -6.41 4.68 13.32
C PRO A 231 -6.95 3.32 13.79
N LEU A 232 -8.22 3.32 14.20
CA LEU A 232 -9.05 2.17 14.57
C LEU A 232 -10.03 1.77 13.47
N THR A 233 -10.28 2.67 12.53
CA THR A 233 -11.08 2.41 11.33
C THR A 233 -10.39 3.01 10.13
N SER A 234 -10.72 2.49 8.96
CA SER A 234 -10.56 3.23 7.70
C SER A 234 -11.69 4.25 7.56
N GLU A 235 -11.64 5.12 6.56
CA GLU A 235 -12.62 6.20 6.41
C GLU A 235 -14.04 5.65 6.11
N LEU A 236 -14.97 5.89 7.03
CA LEU A 236 -16.35 5.45 6.94
C LEU A 236 -17.29 6.63 6.66
N PRO A 237 -18.42 6.42 5.97
CA PRO A 237 -19.49 7.41 5.96
C PRO A 237 -20.11 7.54 7.35
N THR A 238 -20.52 8.75 7.73
CA THR A 238 -21.32 8.95 8.94
C THR A 238 -22.73 8.34 8.77
N PRO A 239 -23.38 7.91 9.87
CA PRO A 239 -24.74 7.39 9.88
C PRO A 239 -25.80 8.26 9.19
N ASP A 240 -25.69 9.58 9.28
CA ASP A 240 -26.59 10.55 8.64
C ASP A 240 -26.39 10.66 7.11
N GLY A 241 -25.31 10.06 6.57
CA GLY A 241 -24.95 10.07 5.16
C GLY A 241 -24.36 11.38 4.65
N ILE A 242 -24.03 12.32 5.55
CA ILE A 242 -23.52 13.66 5.22
C ILE A 242 -22.00 13.67 5.15
N GLY A 243 -21.36 13.21 6.21
CA GLY A 243 -19.93 13.32 6.44
C GLY A 243 -19.19 12.00 6.25
N ARG A 244 -17.90 12.07 6.57
CA ARG A 244 -17.01 10.91 6.66
C ARG A 244 -16.13 11.03 7.89
N PHE A 245 -15.69 9.91 8.45
CA PHE A 245 -14.85 9.92 9.63
C PHE A 245 -13.85 8.76 9.67
N ASN A 246 -12.80 8.94 10.46
CA ASN A 246 -11.97 7.87 11.00
C ASN A 246 -12.00 7.95 12.52
N HIS A 247 -12.14 6.81 13.18
CA HIS A 247 -11.83 6.69 14.61
C HIS A 247 -10.34 6.39 14.79
N PHE A 248 -9.77 6.93 15.86
CA PHE A 248 -8.40 6.75 16.30
C PHE A 248 -8.38 6.36 17.79
N GLU A 249 -7.22 5.92 18.28
CA GLU A 249 -7.05 5.49 19.68
C GLU A 249 -7.48 6.57 20.70
N GLY A 250 -7.19 7.84 20.42
CA GLY A 250 -7.44 8.98 21.32
C GLY A 250 -8.54 9.94 20.87
N GLY A 251 -9.28 9.63 19.82
CA GLY A 251 -10.33 10.51 19.32
C GLY A 251 -10.83 10.14 17.94
N SER A 252 -11.44 11.10 17.26
CA SER A 252 -11.96 10.92 15.91
C SER A 252 -11.70 12.15 15.06
N ILE A 253 -11.56 11.96 13.75
CA ILE A 253 -11.59 13.07 12.79
C ILE A 253 -12.85 12.92 11.95
N TYR A 254 -13.66 13.98 11.91
CA TYR A 254 -14.86 14.07 11.08
C TYR A 254 -14.66 15.09 9.97
N PHE A 255 -15.17 14.78 8.79
CA PHE A 255 -15.14 15.61 7.60
C PHE A 255 -16.55 15.83 7.04
N THR A 256 -16.88 17.07 6.74
CA THR A 256 -17.98 17.42 5.81
C THR A 256 -17.49 18.37 4.73
N PRO A 257 -18.19 18.47 3.58
CA PRO A 257 -17.83 19.44 2.54
C PRO A 257 -17.92 20.92 2.96
N TRP A 258 -18.66 21.26 4.02
CA TRP A 258 -18.88 22.64 4.45
C TRP A 258 -18.09 23.03 5.69
N THR A 259 -17.86 22.12 6.63
CA THR A 259 -16.99 22.38 7.79
C THR A 259 -15.53 22.12 7.47
N GLY A 260 -15.22 21.15 6.61
CA GLY A 260 -13.85 20.63 6.48
C GLY A 260 -13.62 19.48 7.46
N ALA A 261 -12.35 19.15 7.73
CA ALA A 261 -11.97 18.01 8.57
C ALA A 261 -11.38 18.47 9.91
N TYR A 262 -11.97 18.07 11.03
CA TYR A 262 -11.51 18.44 12.37
C TYR A 262 -11.40 17.23 13.30
N ALA A 263 -10.35 17.22 14.11
CA ALA A 263 -10.14 16.25 15.15
C ALA A 263 -10.93 16.66 16.40
N VAL A 264 -11.56 15.70 17.06
CA VAL A 264 -12.16 15.84 18.38
C VAL A 264 -11.47 14.82 19.27
N THR A 265 -10.75 15.28 20.32
CA THR A 265 -9.87 14.42 21.12
C THR A 265 -10.18 14.49 22.62
N GLY A 266 -9.64 13.55 23.39
CA GLY A 266 -9.67 13.61 24.87
C GLY A 266 -11.07 13.80 25.47
N GLU A 267 -11.20 14.76 26.39
CA GLU A 267 -12.46 15.07 27.08
C GLU A 267 -13.53 15.66 26.15
N PHE A 268 -13.15 16.43 25.13
CA PHE A 268 -14.09 16.92 24.10
C PHE A 268 -14.76 15.75 23.38
N HIS A 269 -13.96 14.74 23.01
CA HIS A 269 -14.44 13.51 22.39
C HIS A 269 -15.33 12.70 23.32
N ALA A 270 -14.98 12.62 24.61
CA ALA A 270 -15.80 11.93 25.61
C ALA A 270 -17.18 12.58 25.77
N VAL A 271 -17.24 13.91 25.88
CA VAL A 271 -18.50 14.66 25.98
C VAL A 271 -19.31 14.51 24.70
N TRP A 272 -18.75 14.83 23.54
CA TRP A 272 -19.47 14.80 22.26
C TRP A 272 -19.99 13.40 21.91
N SER A 273 -19.19 12.35 22.16
CA SER A 273 -19.63 10.97 21.96
C SER A 273 -20.78 10.57 22.88
N SER A 274 -20.78 11.02 24.13
CA SER A 274 -21.87 10.77 25.08
C SER A 274 -23.20 11.41 24.66
N LEU A 275 -23.14 12.50 23.89
CA LEU A 275 -24.30 13.22 23.36
C LEU A 275 -24.83 12.63 22.05
N GLY A 276 -24.14 11.65 21.46
CA GLY A 276 -24.55 11.04 20.19
C GLY A 276 -23.81 11.56 18.95
N TRP A 277 -22.61 12.11 19.13
CA TRP A 277 -21.70 12.47 18.04
C TRP A 277 -22.32 13.50 17.07
N GLU A 278 -22.16 13.30 15.76
CA GLU A 278 -22.70 14.17 14.73
C GLU A 278 -24.23 14.22 14.70
N ASN A 279 -24.91 13.24 15.32
CA ASN A 279 -26.37 13.25 15.47
C ASN A 279 -26.84 13.98 16.74
N SER A 280 -25.92 14.49 17.55
CA SER A 280 -26.26 15.31 18.72
C SER A 280 -26.74 16.70 18.32
N GLU A 281 -27.27 17.45 19.29
CA GLU A 281 -27.67 18.84 19.09
C GLU A 281 -26.50 19.76 18.74
N LEU A 282 -25.24 19.35 18.96
CA LEU A 282 -24.05 20.12 18.57
C LEU A 282 -23.75 20.04 17.07
N GLY A 283 -24.09 18.91 16.41
CA GLY A 283 -23.70 18.64 15.02
C GLY A 283 -22.22 18.30 14.84
N TYR A 284 -21.65 18.66 13.69
CA TYR A 284 -20.25 18.41 13.33
C TYR A 284 -19.29 19.44 13.93
N PRO A 285 -18.01 19.08 14.18
CA PRO A 285 -16.99 20.05 14.56
C PRO A 285 -16.72 21.04 13.41
N THR A 286 -16.51 22.31 13.77
CA THR A 286 -16.25 23.44 12.85
C THR A 286 -14.91 24.12 13.10
N SER A 287 -14.21 23.77 14.17
CA SER A 287 -12.88 24.29 14.51
C SER A 287 -11.94 23.21 15.03
N PRO A 288 -10.61 23.43 15.00
CA PRO A 288 -9.71 22.74 15.92
C PRO A 288 -9.98 23.19 17.36
N GLU A 289 -9.46 22.45 18.33
CA GLU A 289 -9.37 22.89 19.72
C GLU A 289 -8.44 24.14 19.81
N TYR A 290 -8.84 25.17 20.56
CA TYR A 290 -8.03 26.38 20.79
C TYR A 290 -8.15 26.90 22.23
N ASP A 291 -7.03 27.41 22.74
CA ASP A 291 -6.97 27.94 24.11
C ASP A 291 -7.60 29.34 24.22
N THR A 292 -8.29 29.59 25.32
CA THR A 292 -8.91 30.87 25.67
C THR A 292 -8.04 31.65 26.67
N GLN A 293 -8.22 32.98 26.73
CA GLN A 293 -7.39 33.85 27.58
C GLN A 293 -7.58 33.61 29.09
N ASP A 294 -8.74 33.09 29.48
CA ASP A 294 -9.09 32.70 30.86
C ASP A 294 -8.60 31.30 31.23
N GLY A 295 -7.84 30.63 30.35
CA GLY A 295 -7.16 29.38 30.64
C GLY A 295 -7.99 28.12 30.40
N GLY A 296 -9.08 28.23 29.65
CA GLY A 296 -9.82 27.10 29.11
C GLY A 296 -9.34 26.72 27.71
N THR A 297 -9.90 25.64 27.19
CA THR A 297 -9.76 25.21 25.80
C THR A 297 -11.17 25.03 25.22
N VAL A 298 -11.40 25.47 23.99
CA VAL A 298 -12.72 25.43 23.35
C VAL A 298 -12.61 24.72 21.99
N GLN A 299 -13.67 24.01 21.63
CA GLN A 299 -13.90 23.53 20.27
C GLN A 299 -15.33 23.89 19.83
N GLU A 300 -15.44 24.49 18.65
CA GLU A 300 -16.73 24.83 18.05
C GLU A 300 -17.30 23.66 17.23
N PHE A 301 -18.62 23.60 17.23
CA PHE A 301 -19.47 22.70 16.46
C PHE A 301 -20.53 23.52 15.72
N GLU A 302 -21.28 22.89 14.81
CA GLU A 302 -22.26 23.58 13.96
C GLU A 302 -23.30 24.39 14.75
N TYR A 303 -23.73 23.87 15.91
CA TYR A 303 -24.84 24.42 16.69
C TYR A 303 -24.46 24.72 18.14
N GLY A 304 -23.17 24.70 18.46
CA GLY A 304 -22.70 24.98 19.81
C GLY A 304 -21.19 24.83 19.94
N TRP A 305 -20.72 24.70 21.18
CA TRP A 305 -19.32 24.47 21.48
C TRP A 305 -19.18 23.55 22.69
N ILE A 306 -18.00 22.96 22.81
CA ILE A 306 -17.56 22.33 24.04
C ILE A 306 -16.40 23.17 24.56
N GLU A 307 -16.38 23.44 25.85
CA GLU A 307 -15.25 24.07 26.54
C GLU A 307 -14.75 23.17 27.65
N TRP A 308 -13.46 23.25 27.95
CA TRP A 308 -12.80 22.53 29.04
C TRP A 308 -12.00 23.49 29.89
N TYR A 309 -12.11 23.34 31.21
CA TYR A 309 -11.27 24.07 32.18
C TYR A 309 -10.55 23.12 33.15
N PRO A 310 -9.32 23.46 33.58
CA PRO A 310 -8.61 22.71 34.61
C PRO A 310 -9.42 22.63 35.91
N GLY A 311 -9.78 21.41 36.32
CA GLY A 311 -10.52 21.14 37.56
C GLY A 311 -12.04 21.15 37.42
N GLU A 312 -12.59 21.65 36.31
CA GLU A 312 -14.03 21.64 36.02
C GLU A 312 -14.40 20.57 34.98
N GLY A 313 -13.49 20.23 34.07
CA GLY A 313 -13.72 19.25 33.01
C GLY A 313 -14.35 19.89 31.77
N ALA A 314 -14.86 19.05 30.85
CA ALA A 314 -15.48 19.49 29.60
C ALA A 314 -17.00 19.59 29.72
N SER A 315 -17.59 20.66 29.18
CA SER A 315 -19.04 20.88 29.14
C SER A 315 -19.49 21.40 27.77
N ALA A 316 -20.67 20.96 27.34
CA ALA A 316 -21.27 21.33 26.06
C ALA A 316 -22.33 22.43 26.21
N TYR A 317 -22.35 23.35 25.25
CA TYR A 317 -23.30 24.47 25.17
C TYR A 317 -23.82 24.62 23.75
N LEU A 318 -25.04 25.16 23.61
CA LEU A 318 -25.68 25.42 22.32
C LEU A 318 -25.69 26.92 22.04
N TYR A 319 -25.63 27.29 20.76
CA TYR A 319 -25.90 28.67 20.34
C TYR A 319 -27.37 29.04 20.61
N GLU A 320 -27.61 30.31 20.95
CA GLU A 320 -28.96 30.88 21.12
C GLU A 320 -29.73 31.08 19.81
#